data_AF-A0A0F9JIV5-F1
#
_entry.id   AF-A0A0F9JIV5-F1
#
_cell.length_a   1.000
_cell.length_b   1.000
_cell.length_c   1.000
_cell.angle_alpha   90.00
_cell.angle_beta   90.00
_cell.angle_gamma   90.00
#
_symmetry.space_group_name_H-M   'P 1'
#
loop_
_entity.id
_entity.type
_entity.pdbx_description
1 polymer ?
#
loop_
_entity_poly.entity_id
_entity_poly.type
_entity_poly.pdbx_seq_one_letter_code
_entity_poly.pdbx_strand_id
1 'polypeptide(L)'
;MTGLLRGFVRWVDGMNRLIGRIVMYGIFVMIAILLWSSISKTFFLPSLWTLEMAQFAMVAYYILGGPYSIQMGSNVRMDLFYGNWSPRRKAAVDAVTVFFLMFYLGVLLYGGLGSLAYSLGYWGTEPVSFFSGLVTGAE
;
A
#
# COMPACT_ATOMS: atom_id res chain seq x y z
N MET A 1 9.54 -15.54 28.25
CA MET A 1 9.50 -14.47 27.22
C MET A 1 8.99 -14.91 25.84
N THR A 2 8.71 -16.20 25.60
CA THR A 2 8.27 -16.70 24.28
C THR A 2 6.75 -16.75 24.08
N GLY A 3 5.96 -16.78 25.16
CA GLY A 3 4.49 -16.89 25.08
C GLY A 3 3.79 -15.67 24.48
N LEU A 4 4.15 -14.47 24.94
CA LEU A 4 3.58 -13.21 24.45
C LEU A 4 3.90 -12.97 22.96
N LEU A 5 5.16 -13.20 22.56
CA LEU A 5 5.58 -13.07 21.16
C LEU A 5 4.85 -14.07 20.25
N ARG A 6 4.73 -15.33 20.68
CA ARG A 6 3.96 -16.34 19.93
C ARG A 6 2.47 -16.00 19.87
N GLY A 7 1.90 -15.45 20.95
CA GLY A 7 0.51 -14.98 20.98
C GLY A 7 0.27 -13.85 19.99
N PHE A 8 1.16 -12.85 19.98
CA PHE A 8 1.12 -11.74 19.03
C PHE A 8 1.19 -12.22 17.58
N VAL A 9 2.16 -13.08 17.24
CA VAL A 9 2.29 -13.63 15.87
C VAL A 9 1.02 -14.37 15.45
N ARG A 10 0.47 -15.23 16.31
CA ARG A 10 -0.78 -15.96 16.01
C ARG A 10 -1.96 -15.03 15.79
N TRP A 11 -2.04 -13.93 16.53
CA TRP A 11 -3.09 -12.94 16.38
C TRP A 11 -2.96 -12.19 15.05
N VAL A 12 -1.77 -11.69 14.74
CA VAL A 12 -1.48 -11.02 13.46
C VAL A 12 -1.73 -11.95 12.27
N ASP A 13 -1.31 -13.21 12.37
CA ASP A 13 -1.52 -14.19 11.32
C ASP A 13 -3.01 -14.49 11.11
N GLY A 14 -3.77 -14.65 12.19
CA GLY A 14 -5.22 -14.82 12.12
C GLY A 14 -5.93 -13.62 11.50
N MET A 15 -5.52 -12.41 11.87
CA MET A 15 -6.09 -11.16 11.34
C MET A 15 -5.83 -11.02 9.84
N ASN A 16 -4.58 -11.21 9.40
CA ASN A 16 -4.20 -11.16 7.99
C ASN A 16 -4.94 -12.22 7.16
N ARG A 17 -5.15 -13.43 7.72
CA ARG A 17 -5.92 -14.49 7.07
C ARG A 17 -7.38 -14.12 6.88
N LEU A 18 -8.00 -13.50 7.88
CA LEU A 18 -9.39 -13.05 7.81
C LEU A 18 -9.55 -11.93 6.78
N ILE A 19 -8.73 -10.88 6.90
CA ILE A 19 -8.76 -9.71 6.02
C ILE A 19 -8.51 -10.16 4.58
N GLY A 20 -7.46 -10.92 4.33
CA GLY A 20 -7.12 -11.38 2.98
C GLY A 20 -8.21 -12.22 2.33
N ARG A 21 -8.90 -13.08 3.10
CA ARG A 21 -10.01 -13.88 2.59
C ARG A 21 -11.22 -13.02 2.20
N ILE A 22 -11.51 -11.96 2.95
CA ILE A 22 -12.58 -11.02 2.61
C ILE A 22 -12.17 -10.21 1.37
N VAL A 23 -10.95 -9.66 1.38
CA VAL A 23 -10.41 -8.82 0.31
C VAL A 23 -10.29 -9.56 -1.01
N MET A 24 -10.07 -10.88 -0.99
CA MET A 24 -10.08 -11.72 -2.19
C MET A 24 -11.35 -11.51 -3.03
N TYR A 25 -12.50 -11.32 -2.39
CA TYR A 25 -13.77 -11.04 -3.08
C TYR A 25 -13.89 -9.60 -3.60
N GLY A 26 -12.99 -8.70 -3.21
CA GLY A 26 -12.89 -7.33 -3.73
C GLY A 26 -12.64 -7.27 -5.25
N ILE A 27 -12.13 -8.35 -5.85
CA ILE A 27 -12.01 -8.45 -7.31
C ILE A 27 -13.38 -8.34 -8.00
N PHE A 28 -14.45 -8.86 -7.39
CA PHE A 28 -15.81 -8.73 -7.94
C PHE A 28 -16.29 -7.27 -7.94
N VAL A 29 -15.90 -6.50 -6.92
CA VAL A 29 -16.17 -5.06 -6.87
C VAL A 29 -15.42 -4.35 -8.00
N MET A 30 -14.14 -4.66 -8.19
CA MET A 30 -13.35 -4.09 -9.29
C MET A 30 -13.92 -4.45 -10.67
N ILE A 31 -14.33 -5.71 -10.86
CA ILE A 31 -15.02 -6.15 -12.09
C ILE A 31 -16.31 -5.36 -12.30
N ALA A 32 -17.12 -5.14 -11.26
CA ALA A 32 -18.35 -4.36 -11.36
C ALA A 32 -18.08 -2.90 -11.78
N ILE A 33 -17.05 -2.25 -11.21
CA ILE A 33 -16.66 -0.87 -11.57
C ILE A 33 -16.23 -0.82 -13.05
N LEU A 34 -15.38 -1.77 -13.49
CA LEU A 34 -14.89 -1.81 -14.87
C LEU A 34 -15.98 -2.18 -15.88
N LEU A 35 -16.91 -3.06 -15.50
CA LEU A 35 -18.07 -3.42 -16.30
C LEU A 35 -18.99 -2.21 -16.47
N TRP A 36 -19.29 -1.49 -15.38
CA TRP A 36 -20.04 -0.24 -15.44
C TRP A 36 -19.33 0.81 -16.30
N SER A 37 -18.00 0.91 -16.19
CA SER A 37 -17.22 1.80 -17.06
C SER A 37 -17.35 1.43 -18.54
N SER A 38 -17.39 0.14 -18.87
CA SER A 38 -17.52 -0.34 -20.25
C SER A 38 -18.93 -0.09 -20.80
N ILE A 39 -19.96 -0.38 -20.00
CA ILE A 39 -21.36 -0.15 -20.36
C ILE A 39 -21.64 1.34 -20.56
N SER A 40 -21.21 2.18 -19.61
CA SER A 40 -21.42 3.63 -19.69
C SER A 40 -20.74 4.26 -20.90
N LYS A 41 -19.52 3.84 -21.24
CA LYS A 41 -18.81 4.34 -22.43
C LYS A 41 -19.44 3.89 -23.75
N THR A 42 -20.09 2.73 -23.78
CA THR A 42 -20.66 2.16 -25.01
C THR A 42 -22.09 2.62 -25.26
N PHE A 43 -22.90 2.77 -24.20
CA PHE A 43 -24.35 2.99 -24.31
C PHE A 43 -24.84 4.30 -23.68
N PHE A 44 -24.02 4.99 -22.90
CA PHE A 44 -24.41 6.19 -22.14
C PHE A 44 -23.34 7.30 -22.24
N LEU A 45 -23.47 8.33 -21.41
CA LEU A 45 -22.41 9.31 -21.21
C LEU A 45 -21.24 8.67 -20.45
N PRO A 46 -19.99 8.87 -20.89
CA PRO A 46 -18.82 8.33 -20.22
C PRO A 46 -18.74 8.76 -18.76
N SER A 47 -18.78 7.79 -17.85
CA SER A 47 -18.61 8.05 -16.44
C SER A 47 -17.15 8.36 -16.13
N LEU A 48 -16.85 9.58 -15.65
CA LEU A 48 -15.47 10.01 -15.35
C LEU A 48 -14.92 9.39 -14.06
N TRP A 49 -15.78 9.12 -13.08
CA TRP A 49 -15.37 8.63 -11.76
C TRP A 49 -14.91 7.16 -11.77
N THR A 50 -15.28 6.37 -12.78
CA THR A 50 -15.01 4.92 -12.77
C THR A 50 -13.52 4.60 -12.85
N LEU A 51 -12.72 5.46 -13.49
CA LEU A 51 -11.28 5.31 -13.56
C LEU A 51 -10.65 5.48 -12.17
N GLU A 52 -10.96 6.58 -11.50
CA GLU A 52 -10.43 6.91 -10.18
C GLU A 52 -10.85 5.86 -9.15
N MET A 53 -12.12 5.45 -9.17
CA MET A 53 -12.60 4.41 -8.26
C MET A 53 -11.99 3.04 -8.56
N ALA A 54 -11.73 2.69 -9.81
CA ALA A 54 -11.02 1.46 -10.15
C ALA A 54 -9.57 1.49 -9.64
N GLN A 55 -8.89 2.64 -9.72
CA GLN A 55 -7.54 2.82 -9.19
C GLN A 55 -7.53 2.67 -7.66
N PHE A 56 -8.44 3.34 -6.94
CA PHE A 56 -8.52 3.19 -5.48
C PHE A 56 -8.90 1.77 -5.06
N ALA A 57 -9.84 1.13 -5.74
CA ALA A 57 -10.22 -0.25 -5.48
C ALA A 57 -9.07 -1.23 -5.72
N MET A 58 -8.29 -1.02 -6.79
CA MET A 58 -7.09 -1.81 -7.06
C MET A 58 -6.06 -1.63 -5.94
N VAL A 59 -5.81 -0.38 -5.52
CA VAL A 59 -4.88 -0.06 -4.42
C VAL A 59 -5.29 -0.74 -3.12
N ALA A 60 -6.55 -0.63 -2.73
CA ALA A 60 -7.08 -1.32 -1.57
C ALA A 60 -6.91 -2.85 -1.70
N TYR A 61 -7.20 -3.41 -2.87
CA TYR A 61 -7.13 -4.86 -3.12
C TYR A 61 -5.72 -5.41 -2.93
N TYR A 62 -4.70 -4.82 -3.56
CA TYR A 62 -3.35 -5.36 -3.46
C TYR A 62 -2.68 -5.07 -2.12
N ILE A 63 -2.94 -3.91 -1.49
CA ILE A 63 -2.36 -3.57 -0.17
C ILE A 63 -2.92 -4.49 0.90
N LEU A 64 -4.24 -4.67 0.95
CA LEU A 64 -4.88 -5.49 1.98
C LEU A 64 -4.74 -6.99 1.70
N GLY A 65 -4.68 -7.40 0.43
CA GLY A 65 -4.47 -8.80 0.03
C GLY A 65 -3.02 -9.26 0.06
N GLY A 66 -2.06 -8.33 0.05
CA GLY A 66 -0.62 -8.60 0.01
C GLY A 66 -0.10 -9.49 1.16
N PRO A 67 -0.36 -9.16 2.44
CA PRO A 67 0.08 -9.99 3.56
C PRO A 67 -0.45 -11.43 3.49
N TYR A 68 -1.69 -11.60 3.04
CA TYR A 68 -2.32 -12.91 2.89
C TYR A 68 -1.71 -13.74 1.75
N SER A 69 -1.35 -13.11 0.62
CA SER A 69 -0.66 -13.82 -0.47
C SER A 69 0.75 -14.28 -0.08
N ILE A 70 1.45 -13.48 0.73
CA ILE A 70 2.76 -13.83 1.31
C ILE A 70 2.61 -15.01 2.28
N GLN A 71 1.59 -15.00 3.15
CA GLN A 71 1.30 -16.12 4.06
C GLN A 71 1.01 -17.43 3.31
N MET A 72 0.29 -17.36 2.19
CA MET A 72 0.01 -18.54 1.36
C MET A 72 1.18 -18.97 0.48
N GLY A 73 2.32 -18.26 0.52
CA GLY A 73 3.47 -18.54 -0.34
C GLY A 73 3.16 -18.41 -1.84
N SER A 74 2.06 -17.74 -2.19
CA SER A 74 1.60 -17.56 -3.57
C SER A 74 2.25 -16.35 -4.24
N ASN A 75 3.25 -15.74 -3.59
CA ASN A 75 4.05 -14.68 -4.19
C ASN A 75 5.09 -15.32 -5.13
N VAL A 76 5.04 -14.97 -6.41
CA VAL A 76 6.07 -15.39 -7.36
C VAL A 76 7.36 -14.65 -6.98
N ARG A 77 8.22 -15.33 -6.22
CA ARG A 77 9.56 -14.83 -5.91
C ARG A 77 10.44 -15.10 -7.11
N MET A 78 10.91 -14.05 -7.76
CA MET A 78 11.80 -14.17 -8.92
C MET A 78 13.25 -14.41 -8.47
N ASP A 79 13.48 -15.42 -7.62
CA ASP A 79 14.77 -15.62 -6.93
C ASP A 79 15.77 -16.47 -7.74
N LEU A 80 15.83 -16.29 -9.06
CA LEU A 80 16.71 -17.09 -9.94
C LEU A 80 18.18 -17.02 -9.54
N PHE A 81 18.64 -15.84 -9.11
CA PHE A 81 20.02 -15.62 -8.63
C PHE A 81 20.10 -15.50 -7.11
N TYR A 82 19.08 -14.92 -6.47
CA TYR A 82 19.07 -14.64 -5.04
C TYR A 82 19.02 -15.92 -4.20
N GLY A 83 18.35 -16.99 -4.68
CA GLY A 83 18.26 -18.27 -3.98
C GLY A 83 19.63 -18.87 -3.62
N ASN A 84 20.57 -18.85 -4.56
CA ASN A 84 21.88 -19.52 -4.47
C ASN A 84 22.97 -18.68 -3.78
N TRP A 85 22.69 -17.45 -3.34
CA TRP A 85 23.69 -16.60 -2.71
C TRP A 85 23.97 -16.99 -1.25
N SER A 86 25.23 -16.84 -0.83
CA SER A 86 25.64 -17.05 0.56
C SER A 86 24.98 -16.01 1.48
N PRO A 87 24.75 -16.33 2.77
CA PRO A 87 24.09 -15.42 3.72
C PRO A 87 24.75 -14.05 3.82
N ARG A 88 26.09 -14.00 3.71
CA ARG A 88 26.85 -12.74 3.73
C ARG A 88 26.58 -11.86 2.52
N ARG A 89 26.42 -12.46 1.32
CA ARG A 89 26.12 -11.71 0.09
C ARG A 89 24.69 -11.18 0.09
N LYS A 90 23.73 -11.97 0.61
CA LYS A 90 22.34 -11.51 0.83
C LYS A 90 22.31 -10.30 1.76
N ALA A 91 22.93 -10.42 2.94
CA ALA A 91 22.98 -9.33 3.92
C ALA A 91 23.67 -8.07 3.38
N ALA A 92 24.76 -8.21 2.61
CA ALA A 92 25.44 -7.06 2.00
C ALA A 92 24.57 -6.34 0.97
N VAL A 93 23.85 -7.08 0.13
CA VAL A 93 22.94 -6.48 -0.86
C VAL A 93 21.73 -5.86 -0.18
N ASP A 94 21.14 -6.54 0.80
CA ASP A 94 20.01 -6.00 1.59
C ASP A 94 20.39 -4.72 2.32
N ALA A 95 21.61 -4.64 2.86
CA ALA A 95 22.12 -3.43 3.50
C ALA A 95 22.24 -2.25 2.53
N VAL A 96 22.45 -2.50 1.24
CA VAL A 96 22.48 -1.44 0.21
C VAL A 96 21.07 -1.11 -0.28
N THR A 97 20.25 -2.11 -0.57
CA THR A 97 18.88 -1.93 -1.10
C THR A 97 17.96 -1.26 -0.09
N VAL A 98 18.18 -1.46 1.21
CA VAL A 98 17.39 -0.80 2.25
C VAL A 98 17.52 0.72 2.20
N PHE A 99 18.66 1.28 1.77
CA PHE A 99 18.80 2.73 1.63
C PHE A 99 17.86 3.30 0.56
N PHE A 100 17.71 2.60 -0.57
CA PHE A 100 16.76 3.00 -1.61
C PHE A 100 15.32 2.88 -1.12
N LEU A 101 15.01 1.83 -0.36
CA LEU A 101 13.70 1.69 0.27
C LEU A 101 13.43 2.84 1.26
N MET A 102 14.39 3.16 2.14
CA MET A 102 14.26 4.26 3.11
C MET A 102 14.11 5.61 2.41
N PHE A 103 14.86 5.86 1.34
CA PHE A 103 14.73 7.07 0.53
C PHE A 103 13.33 7.16 -0.11
N TYR A 104 12.88 6.08 -0.75
CA TYR A 104 11.54 6.02 -1.35
C TYR A 104 10.44 6.28 -0.32
N LEU A 105 10.53 5.65 0.87
CA LEU A 105 9.59 5.88 1.95
C LEU A 105 9.62 7.32 2.47
N GLY A 106 10.80 7.95 2.53
CA GLY A 106 10.93 9.36 2.90
C GLY A 106 10.25 10.31 1.90
N VAL A 107 10.44 10.07 0.60
CA VAL A 107 9.76 10.84 -0.46
C VAL A 107 8.24 10.62 -0.41
N LEU A 108 7.80 9.37 -0.22
CA LEU A 108 6.38 9.03 -0.13
C LEU A 108 5.73 9.67 1.11
N LEU A 109 6.43 9.70 2.24
CA LEU A 109 5.97 10.39 3.45
C LEU A 109 5.87 11.90 3.23
N TYR A 110 6.87 12.52 2.61
CA TYR A 110 6.85 13.94 2.30
C TYR A 110 5.68 14.31 1.36
N GLY A 111 5.47 13.53 0.30
CA GLY A 111 4.32 13.69 -0.58
C GLY A 111 2.99 13.49 0.15
N GLY A 112 2.92 12.50 1.06
CA GLY A 112 1.76 12.26 1.91
C GLY A 112 1.44 13.43 2.85
N LEU A 113 2.45 14.04 3.47
CA LEU A 113 2.28 15.26 4.27
C LEU A 113 1.77 16.42 3.41
N GLY A 114 2.29 16.57 2.19
CA GLY A 114 1.76 17.51 1.19
C GLY A 114 0.28 17.32 0.93
N SER A 115 -0.14 16.09 0.59
CA SER A 115 -1.55 15.76 0.33
C SER A 115 -2.44 15.96 1.56
N LEU A 116 -1.93 15.68 2.76
CA LEU A 116 -2.65 15.91 4.02
C LEU A 116 -2.86 17.41 4.26
N ALA A 117 -1.81 18.22 4.11
CA ALA A 117 -1.89 19.67 4.26
C ALA A 117 -2.86 20.28 3.23
N TYR A 118 -2.79 19.83 1.98
CA TYR A 118 -3.71 20.22 0.91
C TYR A 118 -5.18 19.92 1.26
N SER A 119 -5.45 18.73 1.79
CA SER A 119 -6.80 18.35 2.24
C SER A 119 -7.32 19.22 3.40
N LEU A 120 -6.41 19.73 4.23
CA LEU A 120 -6.71 20.69 5.31
C LEU A 120 -6.84 22.15 4.83
N GLY A 121 -6.70 22.41 3.53
CA GLY A 121 -6.83 23.74 2.93
C GLY A 121 -5.52 24.52 2.79
N TYR A 122 -4.36 23.88 2.95
CA TYR A 122 -3.06 24.50 2.72
C TYR A 122 -2.63 24.36 1.26
N TRP A 123 -2.55 25.49 0.55
CA TRP A 123 -2.23 25.56 -0.88
C TRP A 123 -0.75 25.90 -1.16
N GLY A 124 0.12 25.82 -0.14
CA GLY A 124 1.54 26.11 -0.25
C GLY A 124 2.40 24.90 -0.63
N THR A 125 3.68 25.15 -0.93
CA THR A 125 4.65 24.11 -1.34
C THR A 125 5.43 23.50 -0.17
N GLU A 126 5.24 24.02 1.04
CA GLU A 126 6.02 23.65 2.23
C GLU A 126 5.13 23.01 3.31
N PRO A 127 4.77 21.72 3.15
CA PRO A 127 3.90 21.06 4.11
C PRO A 127 4.50 21.01 5.53
N VAL A 128 5.83 20.95 5.65
CA VAL A 128 6.50 20.85 6.96
C VAL A 128 6.37 22.16 7.75
N SER A 129 6.40 23.32 7.09
CA SER A 129 6.23 24.62 7.76
C SER A 129 4.77 24.87 8.17
N PHE A 130 3.80 24.41 7.38
CA PHE A 130 2.38 24.42 7.76
C PHE A 130 2.11 23.64 9.05
N PHE A 131 2.62 22.40 9.14
CA PHE A 131 2.43 21.59 10.34
C PHE A 131 3.18 22.14 11.56
N SER A 132 4.36 22.76 11.39
CA SER A 132 5.03 23.43 12.51
C SER A 132 4.29 24.69 12.97
N GLY A 133 3.69 25.44 12.05
CA GLY A 133 2.81 26.58 12.33
C GLY A 133 1.58 26.20 13.14
N LEU A 134 0.91 25.10 12.77
CA LEU A 134 -0.22 24.53 13.53
C LEU A 134 0.15 24.14 14.97
N VAL A 135 1.33 23.57 15.18
CA VAL A 135 1.80 23.17 16.52
C VAL A 135 2.21 24.38 17.37
N THR A 136 2.73 25.43 16.73
CA THR A 136 3.20 26.65 17.41
C THR A 136 2.11 27.71 17.57
N GLY A 137 0.92 27.51 16.98
CA GLY A 137 -0.21 28.45 17.00
C GLY A 137 0.02 29.69 16.14
N ALA A 138 0.91 29.61 15.16
CA ALA A 138 1.23 30.72 14.24
C ALA A 138 0.33 30.73 12.98
N GLU A 139 -0.46 29.66 12.78
CA GLU A 139 -1.41 29.45 11.68
C GLU A 139 -2.83 29.32 12.23
#